data_AF-D9UQM0-F1
#
_entry.id   AF-D9UQM0-F1
#
_cell.length_a   1.000
_cell.length_b   1.000
_cell.length_c   1.000
_cell.angle_alpha   90.00
_cell.angle_beta   90.00
_cell.angle_gamma   90.00
#
_symmetry.space_group_name_H-M   'P 1'
#
loop_
_entity.id
_entity.type
_entity.pdbx_description
1 polymer ?
#
loop_
_entity_poly.entity_id
_entity_poly.type
_entity_poly.pdbx_seq_one_letter_code
_entity_poly.pdbx_strand_id
1 'polypeptide(L)'
;MSHAPDDLTEFPMPRAARCPFDPPEALRARQTEATLSRVRIWDGSTPWLVTRHDQVRALLADPRVSSDVTRSGFPHISPGSKAGSEVRRSFINMDDPEHSRMRRMVTAPFAIRKMQALRPEVQRIADDLIDDLLAGPKPVDLVQAFALPVPSLVICALLGVPYADHGLFQRHTKVLVRRSSAPEDVSAASAALTDYLDALLAEKQAHPEEDLLSDIATRQVATGQLTRQQAARMGVLLLAAGHETTANMIALGTLALLREPGPARRAPRGRRPQDGRCRRRGTPALPEHRAQRAPPRRVGGHHVRGRDDQGGRRHRPGR
;
A
#
# COMPACT_ATOMS: atom_id res chain seq x y z
N MET A 1 13.96 28.29 -10.22
CA MET A 1 13.72 29.15 -9.03
C MET A 1 13.92 28.28 -7.79
N SER A 2 14.95 28.60 -7.01
CA SER A 2 15.33 27.85 -5.80
C SER A 2 14.52 28.42 -4.63
N HIS A 3 13.54 27.69 -4.11
CA HIS A 3 12.91 28.07 -2.84
C HIS A 3 13.93 27.89 -1.73
N ALA A 4 14.11 28.92 -0.89
CA ALA A 4 14.95 28.83 0.29
C ALA A 4 14.46 27.67 1.18
N PRO A 5 15.37 26.89 1.80
CA PRO A 5 15.01 25.69 2.55
C PRO A 5 14.07 25.91 3.74
N ASP A 6 13.85 27.14 4.23
CA ASP A 6 13.02 27.44 5.41
C ASP A 6 11.51 27.58 5.17
N ASP A 7 11.02 27.61 3.92
CA ASP A 7 9.58 27.80 3.61
C ASP A 7 8.88 26.53 3.07
N LEU A 8 9.44 25.36 3.39
CA LEU A 8 8.85 24.08 2.94
C LEU A 8 7.71 23.64 3.86
N THR A 9 6.57 23.30 3.26
CA THR A 9 5.44 22.74 4.01
C THR A 9 5.77 21.35 4.54
N GLU A 10 5.43 21.11 5.80
CA GLU A 10 5.54 19.82 6.46
C GLU A 10 4.57 18.77 5.87
N PHE A 11 5.06 17.55 5.73
CA PHE A 11 4.29 16.40 5.27
C PHE A 11 4.36 15.27 6.32
N PRO A 12 3.23 14.60 6.64
CA PRO A 12 1.90 14.80 6.06
C PRO A 12 1.18 16.05 6.60
N MET A 13 0.40 16.70 5.73
CA MET A 13 -0.43 17.85 6.12
C MET A 13 -1.64 17.39 6.96
N PRO A 14 -2.08 18.16 7.96
CA PRO A 14 -3.22 17.79 8.80
C PRO A 14 -4.53 17.79 8.01
N ARG A 15 -5.42 16.85 8.32
CA ARG A 15 -6.81 16.84 7.83
C ARG A 15 -7.68 17.74 8.68
N ALA A 16 -8.68 18.36 8.08
CA ALA A 16 -9.67 19.14 8.82
C ALA A 16 -10.61 18.20 9.60
N ALA A 17 -10.74 18.40 10.92
CA ALA A 17 -11.59 17.58 11.78
C ALA A 17 -13.06 17.50 11.30
N ARG A 18 -13.56 18.61 10.73
CA ARG A 18 -14.92 18.72 10.19
C ARG A 18 -15.17 17.89 8.92
N CYS A 19 -14.11 17.54 8.17
CA CYS A 19 -14.22 16.84 6.89
C CYS A 19 -13.37 15.56 6.87
N PRO A 20 -13.79 14.49 7.58
CA PRO A 20 -12.97 13.29 7.77
C PRO A 20 -12.67 12.54 6.46
N PHE A 21 -13.50 12.68 5.43
CA PHE A 21 -13.32 12.05 4.13
C PHE A 21 -12.47 12.88 3.16
N ASP A 22 -12.26 14.16 3.44
CA ASP A 22 -11.56 15.05 2.52
C ASP A 22 -10.03 14.92 2.71
N PRO A 23 -9.25 15.08 1.63
CA PRO A 23 -7.81 15.30 1.74
C PRO A 23 -7.52 16.60 2.50
N PRO A 24 -6.31 16.74 3.08
CA PRO A 24 -5.84 18.01 3.63
C PRO A 24 -6.05 19.18 2.68
N GLU A 25 -6.47 20.33 3.20
CA GLU A 25 -6.77 21.52 2.39
C GLU A 25 -5.52 22.03 1.65
N ALA A 26 -4.37 22.06 2.36
CA ALA A 26 -3.08 22.42 1.78
C ALA A 26 -2.63 21.46 0.64
N LEU A 27 -3.03 20.19 0.69
CA LEU A 27 -2.75 19.24 -0.41
C LEU A 27 -3.64 19.57 -1.62
N ARG A 28 -4.87 20.00 -1.37
CA ARG A 28 -5.86 20.35 -2.39
C ARG A 28 -5.52 21.63 -3.15
N ALA A 29 -5.00 22.65 -2.45
CA ALA A 29 -4.48 23.87 -3.05
C ALA A 29 -3.38 23.53 -4.07
N ARG A 30 -2.40 22.73 -3.65
CA ARG A 30 -1.30 22.24 -4.49
C ARG A 30 -1.75 21.41 -5.69
N GLN A 31 -2.80 20.59 -5.54
CA GLN A 31 -3.40 19.87 -6.68
C GLN A 31 -3.95 20.82 -7.75
N THR A 32 -4.48 21.97 -7.33
CA THR A 32 -5.08 22.96 -8.22
C THR A 32 -4.02 23.79 -8.94
N GLU A 33 -2.95 24.15 -8.23
CA GLU A 33 -1.80 24.91 -8.75
C GLU A 33 -0.92 24.08 -9.70
N ALA A 34 -1.14 22.77 -9.81
CA ALA A 34 -0.45 21.87 -10.75
C ALA A 34 1.09 21.87 -10.64
N THR A 35 1.63 22.29 -9.50
CA THR A 35 3.07 22.46 -9.32
C THR A 35 3.69 21.23 -8.65
N LEU A 36 4.79 20.71 -9.21
CA LEU A 36 5.66 19.78 -8.49
C LEU A 36 6.31 20.56 -7.35
N SER A 37 6.04 20.17 -6.11
CA SER A 37 6.53 20.90 -4.93
C SER A 37 7.41 20.00 -4.06
N ARG A 38 8.46 20.56 -3.47
CA ARG A 38 9.15 19.88 -2.37
C ARG A 38 8.36 20.05 -1.07
N VAL A 39 8.45 19.06 -0.20
CA VAL A 39 7.90 19.10 1.18
C VAL A 39 9.00 18.72 2.15
N ARG A 40 8.85 19.07 3.42
CA ARG A 40 9.70 18.54 4.49
C ARG A 40 9.01 17.34 5.15
N ILE A 41 9.79 16.31 5.50
CA ILE A 41 9.30 15.16 6.28
C ILE A 41 10.03 15.08 7.63
N TRP A 42 9.60 14.15 8.49
CA TRP A 42 10.04 13.99 9.88
C TRP A 42 11.57 13.96 10.12
N ASP A 43 12.38 13.51 9.15
CA ASP A 43 13.84 13.44 9.26
C ASP A 43 14.55 14.68 8.69
N GLY A 44 13.79 15.73 8.39
CA GLY A 44 14.27 16.98 7.81
C GLY A 44 14.58 16.90 6.31
N SER A 45 14.52 15.70 5.70
CA SER A 45 14.73 15.55 4.26
C SER A 45 13.58 16.17 3.47
N THR A 46 13.84 16.47 2.20
CA THR A 46 12.94 17.31 1.39
C THR A 46 12.52 16.64 0.08
N PRO A 47 11.74 15.54 0.11
CA PRO A 47 11.34 14.85 -1.11
C PRO A 47 10.38 15.67 -1.98
N TRP A 48 10.26 15.26 -3.24
CA TRP A 48 9.23 15.78 -4.15
C TRP A 48 7.86 15.20 -3.79
N LEU A 49 6.86 16.08 -3.68
CA LEU A 49 5.45 15.75 -3.58
C LEU A 49 4.79 15.90 -4.96
N VAL A 50 4.16 14.82 -5.43
CA VAL A 50 3.44 14.79 -6.71
C VAL A 50 1.97 14.56 -6.45
N THR A 51 1.13 15.48 -6.93
CA THR A 51 -0.29 15.53 -6.53
C THR A 51 -1.25 15.40 -7.71
N ARG A 52 -0.78 15.60 -8.95
CA ARG A 52 -1.59 15.43 -10.16
C ARG A 52 -1.68 13.97 -10.59
N HIS A 53 -2.89 13.54 -10.93
CA HIS A 53 -3.18 12.16 -11.34
C HIS A 53 -2.34 11.67 -12.53
N ASP A 54 -2.22 12.47 -13.59
CA ASP A 54 -1.45 12.10 -14.78
C ASP A 54 0.04 11.96 -14.50
N GLN A 55 0.61 12.85 -13.68
CA GLN A 55 2.00 12.78 -13.23
C GLN A 55 2.25 11.58 -12.31
N VAL A 56 1.35 11.34 -11.34
CA VAL A 56 1.42 10.15 -10.47
C VAL A 56 1.37 8.88 -11.32
N ARG A 57 0.44 8.77 -12.28
CA ARG A 57 0.35 7.61 -13.17
C ARG A 57 1.62 7.42 -14.00
N ALA A 58 2.18 8.50 -14.55
CA ALA A 58 3.41 8.44 -15.34
C ALA A 58 4.59 7.96 -14.48
N LEU A 59 4.73 8.47 -13.25
CA LEU A 59 5.81 8.07 -12.34
C LEU A 59 5.67 6.62 -11.86
N LEU A 60 4.45 6.18 -11.52
CA LEU A 60 4.20 4.79 -11.09
C LEU A 60 4.44 3.76 -12.20
N ALA A 61 4.42 4.18 -13.46
CA ALA A 61 4.71 3.33 -14.61
C ALA A 61 6.17 3.43 -15.11
N ASP A 62 6.97 4.37 -14.57
CA ASP A 62 8.34 4.61 -15.02
C ASP A 62 9.33 3.68 -14.30
N PRO A 63 10.00 2.74 -14.99
CA PRO A 63 10.95 1.81 -14.37
C PRO A 63 12.21 2.49 -13.80
N ARG A 64 12.41 3.78 -14.08
CA ARG A 64 13.47 4.60 -13.46
C ARG A 64 13.07 5.10 -12.07
N VAL A 65 11.85 4.85 -11.63
CA VAL A 65 11.33 5.24 -10.31
C VAL A 65 11.27 3.97 -9.45
N SER A 66 12.26 3.84 -8.58
CA SER A 66 12.51 2.68 -7.72
C SER A 66 11.61 2.67 -6.50
N SER A 67 11.09 1.49 -6.17
CA SER A 67 10.35 1.21 -4.93
C SER A 67 11.24 0.55 -3.87
N ASP A 68 12.54 0.42 -4.14
CA ASP A 68 13.49 -0.22 -3.23
C ASP A 68 13.78 0.66 -2.01
N VAL A 69 13.18 0.27 -0.89
CA VAL A 69 13.23 0.98 0.39
C VAL A 69 14.62 1.00 1.04
N THR A 70 15.54 0.15 0.58
CA THR A 70 16.93 0.10 1.11
C THR A 70 17.86 1.09 0.41
N ARG A 71 17.37 1.83 -0.60
CA ARG A 71 18.19 2.83 -1.28
C ARG A 71 18.45 4.04 -0.38
N SER A 72 19.69 4.53 -0.43
CA SER A 72 20.05 5.78 0.22
C SER A 72 19.20 6.93 -0.32
N GLY A 73 18.53 7.66 0.57
CA GLY A 73 17.64 8.76 0.23
C GLY A 73 16.20 8.36 -0.09
N PHE A 74 15.79 7.11 0.16
CA PHE A 74 14.38 6.72 0.05
C PHE A 74 13.51 7.51 1.05
N PRO A 75 12.39 8.14 0.62
CA PRO A 75 11.61 9.05 1.46
C PRO A 75 10.68 8.30 2.43
N HIS A 76 11.24 7.84 3.55
CA HIS A 76 10.47 7.23 4.63
C HIS A 76 9.59 8.27 5.33
N ILE A 77 8.32 7.98 5.56
CA ILE A 77 7.35 8.98 6.09
C ILE A 77 7.25 8.99 7.62
N SER A 78 7.92 8.07 8.31
CA SER A 78 8.02 8.05 9.78
C SER A 78 9.26 7.29 10.25
N PRO A 79 9.72 7.49 11.50
CA PRO A 79 10.79 6.71 12.10
C PRO A 79 10.54 5.19 12.03
N GLY A 80 9.32 4.75 12.41
CA GLY A 80 8.92 3.34 12.36
C GLY A 80 8.93 2.77 10.93
N SER A 81 8.57 3.56 9.91
CA SER A 81 8.67 3.13 8.51
C SER A 81 10.12 2.88 8.10
N LYS A 82 11.05 3.74 8.54
CA LYS A 82 12.48 3.64 8.22
C LYS A 82 13.10 2.43 8.91
N ALA A 83 12.87 2.29 10.22
CA ALA A 83 13.41 1.18 11.01
C ALA A 83 12.86 -0.18 10.54
N GLY A 84 11.55 -0.26 10.26
CA GLY A 84 10.93 -1.50 9.79
C GLY A 84 11.08 -1.77 8.30
N SER A 85 11.88 -0.99 7.55
CA SER A 85 11.95 -1.12 6.09
C SER A 85 12.67 -2.40 5.62
N GLU A 86 13.76 -2.77 6.29
CA GLU A 86 14.50 -4.00 5.99
C GLU A 86 13.77 -5.25 6.47
N VAL A 87 13.26 -5.21 7.71
CA VAL A 87 12.59 -6.35 8.34
C VAL A 87 11.30 -6.72 7.60
N ARG A 88 10.55 -5.73 7.11
CA ARG A 88 9.30 -5.94 6.34
C ARG A 88 9.53 -6.00 4.82
N ARG A 89 10.78 -6.08 4.36
CA ARG A 89 11.06 -6.06 2.93
C ARG A 89 10.47 -7.30 2.26
N SER A 90 9.59 -7.06 1.31
CA SER A 90 8.97 -8.05 0.43
C SER A 90 8.88 -7.47 -0.98
N PHE A 91 8.33 -8.22 -1.93
CA PHE A 91 8.37 -7.87 -3.35
C PHE A 91 7.78 -6.50 -3.70
N ILE A 92 6.84 -5.98 -2.89
CA ILE A 92 6.28 -4.62 -3.04
C ILE A 92 7.36 -3.50 -2.91
N ASN A 93 8.47 -3.81 -2.26
CA ASN A 93 9.59 -2.90 -1.99
C ASN A 93 10.84 -3.28 -2.82
N MET A 94 10.65 -3.86 -4.00
CA MET A 94 11.73 -4.31 -4.88
C MET A 94 11.53 -3.75 -6.28
N ASP A 95 12.62 -3.65 -7.04
CA ASP A 95 12.60 -3.31 -8.45
C ASP A 95 12.70 -4.59 -9.32
N ASP A 96 12.41 -4.45 -10.61
CA ASP A 96 12.65 -5.53 -11.58
C ASP A 96 14.16 -5.80 -11.77
N PRO A 97 14.57 -7.07 -11.99
CA PRO A 97 13.71 -8.22 -12.32
C PRO A 97 13.18 -9.01 -11.12
N GLU A 98 13.65 -8.73 -9.90
CA GLU A 98 13.30 -9.50 -8.70
C GLU A 98 11.83 -9.34 -8.32
N HIS A 99 11.30 -8.11 -8.38
CA HIS A 99 9.88 -7.84 -8.19
C HIS A 99 9.00 -8.69 -9.10
N SER A 100 9.23 -8.64 -10.43
CA SER A 100 8.49 -9.45 -11.40
C SER A 100 8.63 -10.96 -11.17
N ARG A 101 9.80 -11.44 -10.70
CA ARG A 101 10.00 -12.86 -10.36
C ARG A 101 9.13 -13.27 -9.18
N MET A 102 9.21 -12.56 -8.07
CA MET A 102 8.46 -12.89 -6.86
C MET A 102 6.95 -12.69 -7.04
N ARG A 103 6.53 -11.60 -7.68
CA ARG A 103 5.11 -11.32 -7.94
C ARG A 103 4.44 -12.43 -8.76
N ARG A 104 5.13 -13.01 -9.75
CA ARG A 104 4.60 -14.12 -10.55
C ARG A 104 4.30 -15.36 -9.73
N MET A 105 5.02 -15.61 -8.63
CA MET A 105 4.79 -16.77 -7.75
C MET A 105 3.44 -16.72 -7.04
N VAL A 106 2.91 -15.51 -6.80
CA VAL A 106 1.67 -15.32 -6.03
C VAL A 106 0.51 -14.77 -6.85
N THR A 107 0.70 -14.39 -8.11
CA THR A 107 -0.37 -13.71 -8.88
C THR A 107 -1.52 -14.64 -9.28
N ALA A 108 -1.25 -15.92 -9.53
CA ALA A 108 -2.23 -16.83 -10.12
C ALA A 108 -3.50 -17.02 -9.25
N PRO A 109 -3.41 -17.16 -7.91
CA PRO A 109 -4.61 -17.21 -7.07
C PRO A 109 -5.44 -15.93 -7.10
N PHE A 110 -4.86 -14.77 -7.38
CA PHE A 110 -5.57 -13.49 -7.48
C PHE A 110 -6.10 -13.18 -8.90
N ALA A 111 -6.02 -14.14 -9.83
CA ALA A 111 -6.60 -13.97 -11.17
C ALA A 111 -8.11 -13.74 -11.10
N ILE A 112 -8.66 -12.96 -12.03
CA ILE A 112 -10.09 -12.58 -12.05
C ILE A 112 -11.00 -13.79 -11.88
N ARG A 113 -10.76 -14.88 -12.63
CA ARG A 113 -11.57 -16.10 -12.56
C ARG A 113 -11.55 -16.75 -11.17
N LYS A 114 -10.38 -16.76 -10.50
CA LYS A 114 -10.23 -17.31 -9.14
C LYS A 114 -10.92 -16.42 -8.12
N MET A 115 -10.79 -15.09 -8.24
CA MET A 115 -11.50 -14.15 -7.37
C MET A 115 -13.02 -14.23 -7.53
N GLN A 116 -13.53 -14.43 -8.75
CA GLN A 116 -14.97 -14.65 -8.96
C GLN A 116 -15.47 -15.95 -8.35
N ALA A 117 -14.63 -17.00 -8.31
CA ALA A 117 -14.99 -18.25 -7.66
C ALA A 117 -15.10 -18.14 -6.13
N LEU A 118 -14.44 -17.16 -5.49
CA LEU A 118 -14.59 -16.87 -4.07
C LEU A 118 -15.89 -16.13 -3.72
N ARG A 119 -16.62 -15.60 -4.71
CA ARG A 119 -17.80 -14.76 -4.46
C ARG A 119 -18.86 -15.43 -3.58
N PRO A 120 -19.25 -16.72 -3.79
CA PRO A 120 -20.23 -17.36 -2.91
C PRO A 120 -19.75 -17.44 -1.46
N GLU A 121 -18.46 -17.71 -1.24
CA GLU A 121 -17.89 -17.81 0.10
C GLU A 121 -17.82 -16.44 0.79
N VAL A 122 -17.42 -15.39 0.07
CA VAL A 122 -17.45 -14.01 0.57
C VAL A 122 -18.87 -13.57 0.92
N GLN A 123 -19.86 -13.96 0.11
CA GLN A 123 -21.27 -13.67 0.36
C GLN A 123 -21.74 -14.36 1.65
N ARG A 124 -21.46 -15.66 1.79
CA ARG A 124 -21.78 -16.44 3.00
C ARG A 124 -21.18 -15.81 4.26
N ILE A 125 -19.88 -15.48 4.22
CA ILE A 125 -19.19 -14.79 5.33
C ILE A 125 -19.90 -13.48 5.70
N ALA A 126 -20.27 -12.68 4.70
CA ALA A 126 -20.94 -11.41 4.95
C ALA A 126 -22.35 -11.62 5.54
N ASP A 127 -23.11 -12.58 5.02
CA ASP A 127 -24.46 -12.89 5.48
C ASP A 127 -24.45 -13.42 6.92
N ASP A 128 -23.57 -14.37 7.25
CA ASP A 128 -23.43 -14.93 8.60
C ASP A 128 -23.11 -13.82 9.63
N LEU A 129 -22.16 -12.92 9.30
CA LEU A 129 -21.82 -11.79 10.16
C LEU A 129 -22.95 -10.76 10.28
N ILE A 130 -23.79 -10.61 9.24
CA ILE A 130 -24.98 -9.75 9.31
C ILE A 130 -26.03 -10.38 10.22
N ASP A 131 -26.24 -11.68 10.14
CA ASP A 131 -27.17 -12.39 11.02
C ASP A 131 -26.75 -12.27 12.49
N ASP A 132 -25.45 -12.42 12.78
CA ASP A 132 -24.88 -12.18 14.12
C ASP A 132 -25.10 -10.75 14.61
N LEU A 133 -24.91 -9.74 13.75
CA LEU A 133 -25.19 -8.34 14.06
C LEU A 133 -26.66 -8.09 14.39
N LEU A 134 -27.57 -8.75 13.66
CA LEU A 134 -29.01 -8.58 13.82
C LEU A 134 -29.53 -9.23 15.10
N ALA A 135 -28.97 -10.38 15.47
CA ALA A 135 -29.28 -11.14 16.69
C ALA A 135 -28.59 -10.55 17.95
N GLY A 136 -27.49 -9.83 17.77
CA GLY A 136 -26.68 -9.27 18.85
C GLY A 136 -27.24 -8.01 19.53
N PRO A 137 -26.55 -7.52 20.58
CA PRO A 137 -26.93 -6.32 21.29
C PRO A 137 -26.80 -5.05 20.43
N LYS A 138 -27.65 -4.05 20.70
CA LYS A 138 -27.66 -2.74 20.04
C LYS A 138 -27.44 -1.65 21.10
N PRO A 139 -26.57 -0.64 20.89
CA PRO A 139 -25.77 -0.40 19.68
C PRO A 139 -24.61 -1.40 19.53
N VAL A 140 -24.10 -1.52 18.30
CA VAL A 140 -22.97 -2.39 17.95
C VAL A 140 -21.85 -1.61 17.29
N ASP A 141 -20.60 -1.99 17.59
CA ASP A 141 -19.43 -1.49 16.87
C ASP A 141 -19.27 -2.27 15.55
N LEU A 142 -19.70 -1.66 14.44
CA LEU A 142 -19.58 -2.22 13.09
C LEU A 142 -18.13 -2.58 12.72
N VAL A 143 -17.14 -1.86 13.26
CA VAL A 143 -15.74 -2.11 12.94
C VAL A 143 -15.32 -3.48 13.48
N GLN A 144 -15.61 -3.75 14.75
CA GLN A 144 -15.28 -5.03 15.40
C GLN A 144 -16.15 -6.17 14.90
N ALA A 145 -17.45 -5.93 14.74
CA ALA A 145 -18.41 -6.99 14.45
C ALA A 145 -18.53 -7.35 12.95
N PHE A 146 -18.07 -6.48 12.04
CA PHE A 146 -18.22 -6.71 10.59
C PHE A 146 -16.99 -6.33 9.76
N ALA A 147 -16.51 -5.10 9.91
CA ALA A 147 -15.49 -4.57 9.00
C ALA A 147 -14.14 -5.29 9.12
N LEU A 148 -13.75 -5.69 10.34
CA LEU A 148 -12.54 -6.47 10.58
C LEU A 148 -12.71 -7.97 10.28
N PRO A 149 -13.81 -8.64 10.70
CA PRO A 149 -13.98 -10.08 10.43
C PRO A 149 -14.07 -10.43 8.94
N VAL A 150 -14.82 -9.68 8.13
CA VAL A 150 -15.02 -9.99 6.69
C VAL A 150 -13.69 -10.20 5.94
N PRO A 151 -12.77 -9.22 5.87
CA PRO A 151 -11.52 -9.41 5.13
C PRO A 151 -10.60 -10.43 5.80
N SER A 152 -10.67 -10.60 7.13
CA SER A 152 -9.88 -11.59 7.87
C SER A 152 -10.24 -13.01 7.46
N LEU A 153 -11.53 -13.35 7.48
CA LEU A 153 -12.03 -14.67 7.09
C LEU A 153 -11.66 -15.00 5.64
N VAL A 154 -11.86 -14.03 4.74
CA VAL A 154 -11.57 -14.21 3.31
C VAL A 154 -10.07 -14.42 3.05
N ILE A 155 -9.19 -13.61 3.66
CA ILE A 155 -7.74 -13.75 3.44
C ILE A 155 -7.18 -15.00 4.12
N CYS A 156 -7.69 -15.38 5.30
CA CYS A 156 -7.33 -16.62 5.98
C CYS A 156 -7.68 -17.83 5.12
N ALA A 157 -8.90 -17.88 4.57
CA ALA A 157 -9.33 -18.95 3.67
C ALA A 157 -8.46 -19.02 2.39
N LEU A 158 -8.14 -17.87 1.78
CA LEU A 158 -7.30 -17.84 0.58
C LEU A 158 -5.85 -18.27 0.83
N LEU A 159 -5.29 -17.89 1.99
CA LEU A 159 -3.91 -18.19 2.34
C LEU A 159 -3.74 -19.58 2.97
N GLY A 160 -4.81 -20.21 3.47
CA GLY A 160 -4.70 -21.46 4.23
C GLY A 160 -4.27 -21.25 5.68
N VAL A 161 -4.57 -20.07 6.23
CA VAL A 161 -4.24 -19.71 7.61
C VAL A 161 -5.44 -20.01 8.51
N PRO A 162 -5.27 -20.74 9.63
CA PRO A 162 -6.35 -20.99 10.57
C PRO A 162 -7.00 -19.69 11.07
N TYR A 163 -8.32 -19.58 10.93
CA TYR A 163 -9.03 -18.40 11.41
C TYR A 163 -8.98 -18.24 12.94
N ALA A 164 -8.80 -19.33 13.70
CA ALA A 164 -8.65 -19.27 15.16
C ALA A 164 -7.52 -18.32 15.60
N ASP A 165 -6.50 -18.13 14.75
CA ASP A 165 -5.34 -17.28 15.02
C ASP A 165 -5.54 -15.81 14.59
N HIS A 166 -6.72 -15.41 14.11
CA HIS A 166 -7.00 -14.06 13.61
C HIS A 166 -6.64 -12.95 14.61
N GLY A 167 -6.83 -13.18 15.91
CA GLY A 167 -6.49 -12.22 16.96
C GLY A 167 -4.99 -11.95 17.09
N LEU A 168 -4.14 -12.95 16.80
CA LEU A 168 -2.68 -12.77 16.72
C LEU A 168 -2.35 -11.88 15.52
N PHE A 169 -2.90 -12.21 14.34
CA PHE A 169 -2.63 -11.43 13.14
C PHE A 169 -3.07 -9.99 13.27
N GLN A 170 -4.32 -9.76 13.65
CA GLN A 170 -4.89 -8.42 13.80
C GLN A 170 -4.05 -7.56 14.75
N ARG A 171 -3.59 -8.12 15.88
CA ARG A 171 -2.74 -7.41 16.85
C ARG A 171 -1.43 -6.95 16.21
N HIS A 172 -0.74 -7.85 15.51
CA HIS A 172 0.55 -7.54 14.92
C HIS A 172 0.44 -6.71 13.64
N THR A 173 -0.51 -6.99 12.74
CA THR A 173 -0.72 -6.21 11.51
C THR A 173 -1.08 -4.76 11.82
N LYS A 174 -1.90 -4.51 12.86
CA LYS A 174 -2.20 -3.16 13.35
C LYS A 174 -0.95 -2.38 13.74
N VAL A 175 0.02 -3.02 14.40
CA VAL A 175 1.32 -2.41 14.74
C VAL A 175 2.10 -2.10 13.47
N LEU A 176 2.12 -3.01 12.48
CA LEU A 176 2.87 -2.85 11.23
C LEU A 176 2.34 -1.71 10.33
N VAL A 177 1.05 -1.41 10.38
CA VAL A 177 0.43 -0.35 9.53
C VAL A 177 0.35 1.01 10.22
N ARG A 178 0.40 1.05 11.55
CA ARG A 178 0.27 2.29 12.32
C ARG A 178 1.56 3.12 12.22
N ARG A 179 1.44 4.34 11.67
CA ARG A 179 2.59 5.25 11.46
C ARG A 179 3.30 5.66 12.75
N SER A 180 2.55 5.70 13.86
CA SER A 180 3.02 6.11 15.18
C SER A 180 3.57 4.96 16.02
N SER A 181 3.67 3.74 15.47
CA SER A 181 4.27 2.61 16.19
C SER A 181 5.75 2.86 16.41
N ALA A 182 6.25 2.45 17.58
CA ALA A 182 7.68 2.50 17.87
C ALA A 182 8.45 1.53 16.96
N PRO A 183 9.69 1.85 16.56
CA PRO A 183 10.55 0.96 15.79
C PRO A 183 10.65 -0.48 16.34
N GLU A 184 10.80 -0.59 17.65
CA GLU A 184 10.97 -1.85 18.38
C GLU A 184 9.71 -2.71 18.28
N ASP A 185 8.54 -2.10 18.45
CA ASP A 185 7.24 -2.77 18.31
C ASP A 185 7.02 -3.28 16.88
N VAL A 186 7.40 -2.49 15.86
CA VAL A 186 7.29 -2.89 14.45
C VAL A 186 8.20 -4.08 14.16
N SER A 187 9.43 -4.07 14.68
CA SER A 187 10.36 -5.18 14.53
C SER A 187 9.82 -6.45 15.19
N ALA A 188 9.38 -6.36 16.44
CA ALA A 188 8.84 -7.49 17.20
C ALA A 188 7.57 -8.07 16.54
N ALA A 189 6.65 -7.22 16.08
CA ALA A 189 5.44 -7.66 15.38
C ALA A 189 5.74 -8.33 14.05
N SER A 190 6.74 -7.83 13.31
CA SER A 190 7.15 -8.43 12.03
C SER A 190 7.83 -9.78 12.25
N ALA A 191 8.66 -9.92 13.29
CA ALA A 191 9.29 -11.18 13.66
C ALA A 191 8.23 -12.23 14.05
N ALA A 192 7.32 -11.89 14.98
CA ALA A 192 6.27 -12.80 15.43
C ALA A 192 5.40 -13.34 14.28
N LEU A 193 5.00 -12.48 13.34
CA LEU A 193 4.23 -12.90 12.16
C LEU A 193 5.06 -13.75 11.17
N THR A 194 6.35 -13.44 11.03
CA THR A 194 7.24 -14.21 10.15
C THR A 194 7.48 -15.60 10.74
N ASP A 195 7.73 -15.70 12.05
CA ASP A 195 7.99 -16.97 12.73
C ASP A 195 6.75 -17.87 12.71
N TYR A 196 5.57 -17.30 12.95
CA TYR A 196 4.30 -18.02 12.81
C TYR A 196 4.13 -18.59 11.39
N LEU A 197 4.31 -17.74 10.36
CA LEU A 197 4.10 -18.19 8.98
C LEU A 197 5.21 -19.13 8.50
N ASP A 198 6.43 -19.04 9.04
CA ASP A 198 7.50 -19.99 8.77
C ASP A 198 7.14 -21.39 9.31
N ALA A 199 6.60 -21.46 10.54
CA ALA A 199 6.10 -22.71 11.12
C ALA A 199 4.93 -23.27 10.30
N LEU A 200 3.95 -22.44 9.96
CA LEU A 200 2.81 -22.86 9.13
C LEU A 200 3.25 -23.35 7.75
N LEU A 201 4.23 -22.70 7.12
CA LEU A 201 4.79 -23.16 5.85
C LEU A 201 5.47 -24.52 5.97
N ALA A 202 6.11 -24.83 7.09
CA ALA A 202 6.70 -26.14 7.34
C ALA A 202 5.60 -27.22 7.44
N GLU A 203 4.51 -26.93 8.15
CA GLU A 203 3.34 -27.81 8.25
C GLU A 203 2.69 -28.02 6.88
N LYS A 204 2.42 -26.94 6.15
CA LYS A 204 1.82 -26.96 4.79
C LYS A 204 2.73 -27.64 3.75
N GLN A 205 4.04 -27.70 3.99
CA GLN A 205 4.97 -28.47 3.15
C GLN A 205 4.83 -29.98 3.41
N ALA A 206 4.60 -30.39 4.66
CA ALA A 206 4.41 -31.80 5.04
C ALA A 206 2.98 -32.29 4.74
N HIS A 207 1.99 -31.41 4.89
CA HIS A 207 0.57 -31.69 4.75
C HIS A 207 -0.09 -30.60 3.88
N PRO A 208 0.13 -30.63 2.55
CA PRO A 208 -0.42 -29.63 1.66
C PRO A 208 -1.94 -29.75 1.51
N GLU A 209 -2.60 -28.60 1.47
CA GLU A 209 -4.03 -28.42 1.20
C GLU A 209 -4.24 -27.55 -0.05
N GLU A 210 -5.50 -27.27 -0.39
CA GLU A 210 -5.86 -26.40 -1.52
C GLU A 210 -5.82 -24.91 -1.13
N ASP A 211 -4.63 -24.39 -0.84
CA ASP A 211 -4.42 -22.99 -0.47
C ASP A 211 -3.11 -22.39 -1.01
N LEU A 212 -2.99 -21.06 -0.94
CA LEU A 212 -1.81 -20.36 -1.49
C LEU A 212 -0.52 -20.68 -0.72
N LEU A 213 -0.55 -20.89 0.60
CA LEU A 213 0.67 -21.19 1.36
C LEU A 213 1.16 -22.61 1.07
N SER A 214 0.28 -23.59 0.88
CA SER A 214 0.62 -24.93 0.38
C SER A 214 1.22 -24.88 -1.02
N ASP A 215 0.66 -24.08 -1.94
CA ASP A 215 1.25 -23.88 -3.26
C ASP A 215 2.65 -23.24 -3.20
N ILE A 216 2.86 -22.26 -2.32
CA ILE A 216 4.18 -21.63 -2.11
C ILE A 216 5.16 -22.65 -1.51
N ALA A 217 4.76 -23.37 -0.47
CA ALA A 217 5.58 -24.36 0.23
C ALA A 217 6.05 -25.46 -0.72
N THR A 218 5.14 -26.03 -1.51
CA THR A 218 5.42 -27.16 -2.39
C THR A 218 6.14 -26.76 -3.68
N ARG A 219 5.77 -25.62 -4.30
CA ARG A 219 6.30 -25.24 -5.63
C ARG A 219 7.49 -24.30 -5.58
N GLN A 220 7.64 -23.52 -4.50
CA GLN A 220 8.69 -22.51 -4.39
C GLN A 220 9.73 -22.85 -3.31
N VAL A 221 9.28 -23.28 -2.12
CA VAL A 221 10.20 -23.62 -1.03
C VAL A 221 10.87 -24.98 -1.27
N ALA A 222 10.10 -26.03 -1.54
CA ALA A 222 10.65 -27.36 -1.77
C ALA A 222 11.57 -27.46 -3.01
N THR A 223 11.38 -26.58 -3.99
CA THR A 223 12.21 -26.49 -5.20
C THR A 223 13.43 -25.56 -5.05
N GLY A 224 13.61 -24.97 -3.87
CA GLY A 224 14.71 -24.05 -3.55
C GLY A 224 14.62 -22.67 -4.23
N GLN A 225 13.48 -22.33 -4.85
CA GLN A 225 13.27 -21.01 -5.47
C GLN A 225 13.09 -19.90 -4.43
N LEU A 226 12.54 -20.24 -3.25
CA LEU A 226 12.44 -19.37 -2.09
C LEU A 226 12.95 -20.08 -0.85
N THR A 227 13.60 -19.34 0.04
CA THR A 227 13.75 -19.81 1.42
C THR A 227 12.40 -19.74 2.14
N ARG A 228 12.21 -20.56 3.17
CA ARG A 228 10.97 -20.55 3.97
C ARG A 228 10.72 -19.16 4.60
N GLN A 229 11.78 -18.51 5.07
CA GLN A 229 11.70 -17.13 5.57
C GLN A 229 11.26 -16.11 4.51
N GLN A 230 11.72 -16.23 3.26
CA GLN A 230 11.26 -15.36 2.17
C GLN A 230 9.77 -15.58 1.86
N ALA A 231 9.34 -16.85 1.86
CA ALA A 231 7.93 -17.22 1.70
C ALA A 231 7.07 -16.71 2.86
N ALA A 232 7.55 -16.80 4.10
CA ALA A 232 6.87 -16.29 5.29
C ALA A 232 6.67 -14.76 5.21
N ARG A 233 7.71 -13.99 4.88
CA ARG A 233 7.61 -12.53 4.67
C ARG A 233 6.65 -12.16 3.54
N MET A 234 6.57 -12.99 2.50
CA MET A 234 5.59 -12.82 1.42
C MET A 234 4.17 -13.07 1.94
N GLY A 235 3.95 -14.10 2.76
CA GLY A 235 2.68 -14.33 3.45
C GLY A 235 2.27 -13.18 4.37
N VAL A 236 3.19 -12.61 5.16
CA VAL A 236 2.93 -11.43 6.00
C VAL A 236 2.41 -10.27 5.16
N LEU A 237 3.04 -10.00 4.01
CA LEU A 237 2.60 -8.94 3.10
C LEU A 237 1.17 -9.18 2.62
N LEU A 238 0.85 -10.40 2.14
CA LEU A 238 -0.48 -10.71 1.61
C LEU A 238 -1.56 -10.61 2.69
N LEU A 239 -1.26 -11.11 3.89
CA LEU A 239 -2.15 -11.07 5.04
C LEU A 239 -2.43 -9.63 5.48
N ALA A 240 -1.38 -8.83 5.68
CA ALA A 240 -1.52 -7.45 6.14
C ALA A 240 -2.14 -6.53 5.09
N ALA A 241 -1.82 -6.73 3.80
CA ALA A 241 -2.33 -5.87 2.72
C ALA A 241 -3.84 -6.00 2.53
N GLY A 242 -4.39 -7.21 2.64
CA GLY A 242 -5.81 -7.49 2.42
C GLY A 242 -6.71 -7.17 3.61
N HIS A 243 -6.16 -7.21 4.83
CA HIS A 243 -6.93 -7.08 6.07
C HIS A 243 -7.35 -5.62 6.36
N GLU A 244 -6.39 -4.77 6.69
CA GLU A 244 -6.65 -3.42 7.22
C GLU A 244 -7.23 -2.47 6.17
N THR A 245 -6.78 -2.56 4.92
CA THR A 245 -7.25 -1.67 3.86
C THR A 245 -8.74 -1.90 3.56
N THR A 246 -9.14 -3.16 3.43
CA THR A 246 -10.52 -3.57 3.17
C THR A 246 -11.42 -3.25 4.36
N ALA A 247 -10.97 -3.52 5.59
CA ALA A 247 -11.72 -3.17 6.80
C ALA A 247 -12.00 -1.68 6.90
N ASN A 248 -10.98 -0.84 6.66
CA ASN A 248 -11.14 0.62 6.64
C ASN A 248 -12.08 1.08 5.51
N MET A 249 -12.04 0.43 4.34
CA MET A 249 -12.94 0.73 3.24
C MET A 249 -14.40 0.38 3.56
N ILE A 250 -14.65 -0.75 4.24
CA ILE A 250 -15.99 -1.12 4.71
C ILE A 250 -16.47 -0.11 5.74
N ALA A 251 -15.69 0.15 6.80
CA ALA A 251 -16.08 1.05 7.88
C ALA A 251 -16.35 2.49 7.39
N LEU A 252 -15.41 3.07 6.64
CA LEU A 252 -15.54 4.43 6.14
C LEU A 252 -16.56 4.53 5.00
N GLY A 253 -16.68 3.48 4.18
CA GLY A 253 -17.70 3.39 3.13
C GLY A 253 -19.10 3.40 3.70
N THR A 254 -19.35 2.58 4.73
CA THR A 254 -20.64 2.56 5.45
C THR A 254 -20.92 3.90 6.11
N LEU A 255 -19.95 4.49 6.81
CA LEU A 255 -20.12 5.83 7.42
C LEU A 255 -20.46 6.91 6.36
N ALA A 256 -19.81 6.87 5.20
CA ALA A 256 -20.08 7.80 4.11
C ALA A 256 -21.49 7.62 3.54
N LEU A 257 -21.94 6.37 3.36
CA LEU A 257 -23.29 6.07 2.88
C LEU A 257 -24.37 6.48 3.88
N LEU A 258 -24.16 6.24 5.18
CA LEU A 258 -25.12 6.60 6.23
C LEU A 258 -25.24 8.12 6.43
N ARG A 259 -24.16 8.88 6.22
CA ARG A 259 -24.19 10.35 6.29
C ARG A 259 -24.83 11.00 5.06
N GLU A 260 -25.02 10.26 3.96
CA GLU A 260 -25.61 10.75 2.72
C GLU A 260 -26.77 9.86 2.22
N PRO A 261 -27.95 9.87 2.88
CA PRO A 261 -29.08 8.98 2.56
C PRO A 261 -29.80 9.25 1.21
N GLY A 262 -29.15 9.92 0.25
CA GLY A 262 -29.68 10.09 -1.12
C GLY A 262 -29.71 8.76 -1.88
N PRO A 263 -30.55 8.63 -2.94
CA PRO A 263 -30.85 7.33 -3.54
C PRO A 263 -29.58 6.61 -3.95
N ALA A 264 -29.34 5.45 -3.32
CA ALA A 264 -28.18 4.57 -3.49
C ALA A 264 -28.04 3.97 -4.90
N ARG A 265 -28.67 4.56 -5.93
CA ARG A 265 -28.65 4.11 -7.31
C ARG A 265 -27.98 5.14 -8.20
N ARG A 266 -26.87 4.69 -8.80
CA ARG A 266 -25.95 5.37 -9.74
C ARG A 266 -24.89 6.23 -9.08
N ALA A 267 -23.63 5.89 -9.35
CA ALA A 267 -22.48 6.73 -9.11
C ALA A 267 -22.26 7.64 -10.34
N PRO A 268 -22.48 8.97 -10.26
CA PRO A 268 -21.93 9.90 -11.23
C PRO A 268 -20.64 10.50 -10.68
N ARG A 269 -19.64 10.61 -11.56
CA ARG A 269 -18.35 11.26 -11.27
C ARG A 269 -18.55 12.77 -11.07
N GLY A 270 -18.01 13.31 -9.98
CA GLY A 270 -17.57 14.70 -9.86
C GLY A 270 -18.66 15.76 -9.76
N ARG A 271 -19.02 16.16 -8.54
CA ARG A 271 -19.48 17.54 -8.27
C ARG A 271 -18.63 18.16 -7.17
N ARG A 272 -18.10 19.37 -7.44
CA ARG A 272 -17.43 20.22 -6.45
C ARG A 272 -18.51 20.86 -5.56
N PRO A 273 -18.36 20.90 -4.22
CA PRO A 273 -19.08 21.86 -3.40
C PRO A 273 -18.48 23.25 -3.64
N GLN A 274 -19.33 24.22 -3.99
CA GLN A 274 -19.09 25.62 -3.67
C GLN A 274 -19.59 25.82 -2.21
N ASP A 275 -18.92 26.67 -1.45
CA ASP A 275 -19.30 27.14 -0.09
C ASP A 275 -19.00 26.20 1.10
N GLY A 276 -17.73 25.97 1.41
CA GLY A 276 -17.27 25.50 2.74
C GLY A 276 -17.74 24.10 3.21
N ARG A 277 -18.63 23.43 2.46
CA ARG A 277 -19.14 22.09 2.74
C ARG A 277 -18.11 21.04 2.31
N CYS A 278 -17.91 20.03 3.16
CA CYS A 278 -17.06 18.88 2.86
C CYS A 278 -17.48 18.20 1.55
N ARG A 279 -16.55 17.58 0.81
CA ARG A 279 -16.94 16.89 -0.43
C ARG A 279 -17.84 15.71 -0.09
N ARG A 280 -18.82 15.53 -0.97
CA ARG A 280 -19.85 14.50 -0.85
C ARG A 280 -19.29 13.07 -0.88
N ARG A 281 -18.20 12.85 -1.64
CA ARG A 281 -17.46 11.58 -1.63
C ARG A 281 -15.96 11.85 -1.75
N GLY A 282 -15.22 11.60 -0.67
CA GLY A 282 -13.77 11.53 -0.66
C GLY A 282 -13.29 10.08 -0.72
N THR A 283 -12.08 9.85 -1.22
CA THR A 283 -11.46 8.51 -1.16
C THR A 283 -11.13 8.21 0.31
N PRO A 284 -11.72 7.16 0.92
CA PRO A 284 -11.58 6.92 2.36
C PRO A 284 -10.13 6.72 2.82
N ALA A 285 -9.31 6.15 1.94
CA ALA A 285 -7.86 6.14 2.04
C ALA A 285 -7.29 6.95 0.87
N LEU A 286 -6.36 7.86 1.15
CA LEU A 286 -5.49 8.40 0.10
C LEU A 286 -4.36 7.39 -0.05
N PRO A 287 -4.26 6.64 -1.17
CA PRO A 287 -3.11 5.80 -1.41
C PRO A 287 -1.88 6.71 -1.57
N GLU A 288 -0.92 6.53 -0.67
CA GLU A 288 0.37 7.20 -0.72
C GLU A 288 1.39 6.21 -1.31
N HIS A 289 1.96 6.57 -2.45
CA HIS A 289 3.03 5.81 -3.08
C HIS A 289 4.36 6.53 -2.87
N ARG A 290 5.40 5.76 -2.58
CA ARG A 290 6.73 6.27 -2.26
C ARG A 290 7.72 5.61 -3.18
N ALA A 291 8.55 6.43 -3.82
CA ALA A 291 9.56 5.94 -4.73
C ALA A 291 10.66 6.98 -4.87
N GLN A 292 11.81 6.52 -5.33
CA GLN A 292 13.00 7.34 -5.55
C GLN A 292 13.52 7.11 -6.96
N ARG A 293 14.10 8.12 -7.60
CA ARG A 293 14.77 7.90 -8.89
C ARG A 293 15.91 6.90 -8.75
N ALA A 294 15.86 5.83 -9.54
CA ALA A 294 16.93 4.85 -9.64
C ALA A 294 18.19 5.50 -10.27
N PRO A 295 19.40 5.15 -9.80
CA PRO A 295 20.64 5.49 -10.48
C PRO A 295 20.67 4.85 -11.87
N PRO A 296 21.42 5.43 -12.84
CA PRO A 296 21.55 4.86 -14.16
C PRO A 296 22.12 3.44 -14.08
N ARG A 297 21.41 2.46 -14.66
CA ARG A 297 21.91 1.08 -14.79
C ARG A 297 23.05 1.08 -15.81
N ARG A 298 24.25 0.62 -15.42
CA ARG A 298 25.30 0.29 -16.38
C ARG A 298 24.92 -1.02 -17.06
N VAL A 299 24.36 -0.95 -18.26
CA VAL A 299 24.20 -2.09 -19.16
C VAL A 299 25.32 -1.97 -20.18
N GLY A 300 26.28 -2.91 -20.20
CA GLY A 300 27.31 -3.06 -21.23
C GLY A 300 28.15 -1.80 -21.48
N GLY A 301 29.40 -1.81 -21.02
CA GLY A 301 30.31 -0.65 -21.07
C GLY A 301 30.39 0.10 -22.40
N HIS A 302 29.55 1.13 -22.58
CA HIS A 302 29.81 2.24 -23.49
C HIS A 302 29.33 3.54 -22.85
N HIS A 303 30.29 4.41 -22.55
CA HIS A 303 30.04 5.79 -22.22
C HIS A 303 29.56 6.53 -23.47
N VAL A 304 28.28 6.92 -23.50
CA VAL A 304 27.86 8.05 -24.33
C VAL A 304 28.13 9.31 -23.51
N ARG A 305 29.30 9.94 -23.75
CA ARG A 305 29.52 11.32 -23.32
C ARG A 305 28.52 12.19 -24.08
N GLY A 306 27.66 12.89 -23.35
CA GLY A 306 26.80 13.93 -23.92
C GLY A 306 27.68 15.00 -24.57
N ARG A 307 27.45 15.27 -25.85
CA ARG A 307 27.95 16.47 -26.51
C ARG A 307 27.17 17.66 -25.93
N ASP A 308 27.91 18.59 -25.36
CA ASP A 308 27.45 19.94 -25.09
C ASP A 308 26.99 20.58 -26.40
N ASP A 309 25.71 20.93 -26.47
CA ASP A 309 25.15 21.75 -27.52
C ASP A 309 25.34 23.22 -27.13
N GLN A 310 26.56 23.74 -27.36
CA GLN A 310 26.79 25.18 -27.39
C GLN A 310 26.62 25.66 -28.83
N GLY A 311 25.55 26.43 -29.04
CA GLY A 311 25.16 27.04 -30.30
C GLY A 311 26.30 27.78 -30.98
N GLY A 312 26.68 27.30 -32.16
CA GLY A 312 27.60 27.98 -33.06
C GLY A 312 26.93 29.18 -33.73
N ARG A 313 27.34 30.40 -33.33
CA ARG A 313 27.42 31.55 -34.24
C ARG A 313 28.89 31.73 -34.61
N ARG A 314 29.25 31.47 -35.86
CA ARG A 314 30.51 31.94 -36.45
C ARG A 314 30.26 32.62 -37.79
N HIS A 315 30.55 33.92 -37.78
CA HIS A 315 30.77 34.78 -38.93
C HIS A 315 31.74 34.15 -39.94
N ARG A 316 31.43 34.27 -41.24
CA ARG A 316 32.42 34.26 -42.32
C ARG A 316 32.95 35.68 -42.57
N PRO A 317 34.25 35.87 -42.83
CA PRO A 317 34.72 36.94 -43.70
C PRO A 317 35.05 36.38 -45.10
N GLY A 318 34.98 37.24 -46.12
CA GLY A 318 35.62 37.03 -47.43
C GLY A 318 37.13 36.85 -47.29
N ARG A 319 37.86 36.30 -48.25
CA ARG A 319 37.64 36.13 -49.69
C ARG A 319 37.75 34.67 -50.11
#